data_AF-A0A8T5MHL4-F1
#
_entry.id   AF-A0A8T5MHL4-F1
#
_cell.length_a   1.000
_cell.length_b   1.000
_cell.length_c   1.000
_cell.angle_alpha   90.00
_cell.angle_beta   90.00
_cell.angle_gamma   90.00
#
_symmetry.space_group_name_H-M   'P 1'
#
loop_
_entity.id
_entity.type
_entity.pdbx_description
1 polymer ?
#
loop_
_entity_poly.entity_id
_entity_poly.type
_entity_poly.pdbx_seq_one_letter_code
_entity_poly.pdbx_strand_id
1 'polypeptide(L)'
;MQNKKGEIFLISDLHLDHKNIIGYEKRPFKTKQEMNKKLISRWNRTVKKDDTVYFLGDLSFGRMGYWLSKLNGRIISIKGNHDRSKKIKFQDKFELEYKGHKLFLTHWPQNKPKDWDGWMIHGHSHSRRPFFNPKRKSVNVSVEVTDYAPVPIGLIIDFIRNKKKPINKIRSRELRSLYRPERPEGFNDKMLRVFSHLPKFTPVLLFFFFIIFLNAIGILFNDFGDFLIIATIAFSYIGGTMLHEFGHKVFCDIAGVRVIKAEFFSWSGVSPWGDLVDGFVIHERPKNLTQSFFITIGPMITTGAVLLLVAVIYIFNPSYFYSVDFVWYITFGLFLAMFPSTPDIDCLQDEVKRGYKKSRKNIITKLFLPPLIHGLKLFSHIEVQFVSFVSLALLYKEIVY
;
A
#
# COMPACT_ATOMS: atom_id res chain seq x y z
N MET A 1 -5.66 -28.96 -4.75
CA MET A 1 -5.37 -27.70 -4.00
C MET A 1 -4.55 -28.07 -2.77
N GLN A 2 -3.27 -27.71 -2.67
CA GLN A 2 -2.50 -27.94 -1.45
C GLN A 2 -3.07 -27.07 -0.33
N ASN A 3 -3.45 -27.70 0.78
CA ASN A 3 -3.96 -27.05 1.97
C ASN A 3 -2.82 -26.23 2.60
N LYS A 4 -2.69 -24.94 2.22
CA LYS A 4 -1.66 -24.06 2.79
C LYS A 4 -1.93 -23.90 4.28
N LYS A 5 -1.05 -24.47 5.10
CA LYS A 5 -1.03 -24.29 6.56
C LYS A 5 -0.93 -22.79 6.86
N GLY A 6 -1.75 -22.27 7.78
CA GLY A 6 -1.75 -20.85 8.17
C GLY A 6 -0.38 -20.41 8.70
N GLU A 7 -0.04 -19.13 8.52
CA GLU A 7 1.24 -18.56 8.96
C GLU A 7 1.22 -18.23 10.46
N ILE A 8 2.41 -18.08 11.06
CA ILE A 8 2.58 -17.76 12.47
C ILE A 8 3.08 -16.32 12.62
N PHE A 9 2.40 -15.54 13.45
CA PHE A 9 2.74 -14.15 13.77
C PHE A 9 3.00 -13.96 15.26
N LEU A 10 3.78 -12.92 15.60
CA LEU A 10 4.10 -12.52 16.95
C LEU A 10 3.94 -11.01 17.12
N ILE A 11 3.38 -10.59 18.26
CA ILE A 11 3.21 -9.18 18.65
C ILE A 11 2.89 -9.08 20.15
N SER A 12 3.16 -7.93 20.77
CA SER A 12 2.89 -7.66 22.18
C SER A 12 2.47 -6.20 22.42
N ASP A 13 1.95 -5.92 23.62
CA ASP A 13 1.81 -4.57 24.19
C ASP A 13 0.84 -3.68 23.40
N LEU A 14 -0.28 -4.23 22.94
CA LEU A 14 -1.29 -3.44 22.24
C LEU A 14 -1.84 -2.31 23.13
N HIS A 15 -2.05 -2.57 24.42
CA HIS A 15 -2.62 -1.63 25.38
C HIS A 15 -3.87 -0.92 24.83
N LEU A 16 -4.79 -1.68 24.21
CA LEU A 16 -6.07 -1.16 23.76
C LEU A 16 -6.84 -0.56 24.95
N ASP A 17 -7.59 0.50 24.69
CA ASP A 17 -8.30 1.29 25.70
C ASP A 17 -7.39 1.97 26.76
N HIS A 18 -6.06 2.02 26.58
CA HIS A 18 -5.16 2.73 27.49
C HIS A 18 -4.79 4.13 26.95
N LYS A 19 -5.40 5.20 27.48
CA LYS A 19 -5.11 6.58 26.98
C LYS A 19 -3.67 7.02 27.30
N ASN A 20 -3.17 6.70 28.49
CA ASN A 20 -1.90 7.23 29.00
C ASN A 20 -0.66 6.65 28.30
N ILE A 21 -0.77 5.46 27.69
CA ILE A 21 0.35 4.84 26.96
C ILE A 21 0.80 5.68 25.76
N ILE A 22 -0.10 6.49 25.20
CA ILE A 22 0.21 7.39 24.08
C ILE A 22 1.31 8.36 24.48
N GLY A 23 1.17 9.03 25.63
CA GLY A 23 2.19 9.95 26.14
C GLY A 23 3.43 9.21 26.63
N TYR A 24 3.24 8.11 27.35
CA TYR A 24 4.33 7.35 27.99
C TYR A 24 5.35 6.80 26.98
N GLU A 25 4.87 6.13 25.92
CA GLU A 25 5.71 5.56 24.85
C GLU A 25 5.83 6.49 23.63
N LYS A 26 5.31 7.72 23.72
CA LYS A 26 5.26 8.68 22.61
C LYS A 26 4.66 8.06 21.33
N ARG A 27 3.56 7.31 21.48
CA ARG A 27 2.90 6.67 20.33
C ARG A 27 2.32 7.77 19.40
N PRO A 28 2.38 7.60 18.08
CA PRO A 28 2.02 8.63 17.11
C PRO A 28 0.49 8.67 16.87
N PHE A 29 -0.30 8.77 17.95
CA PHE A 29 -1.77 8.83 17.88
C PHE A 29 -2.25 9.99 18.73
N LYS A 30 -3.21 10.76 18.24
CA LYS A 30 -3.77 11.90 18.99
C LYS A 30 -4.72 11.43 20.08
N THR A 31 -5.47 10.36 19.80
CA THR A 31 -6.51 9.85 20.70
C THR A 31 -6.43 8.34 20.92
N LYS A 32 -7.01 7.88 22.03
CA LYS A 32 -7.18 6.46 22.36
C LYS A 32 -7.98 5.73 21.26
N GLN A 33 -9.03 6.38 20.76
CA GLN A 33 -9.91 5.84 19.73
C GLN A 33 -9.16 5.65 18.40
N GLU A 34 -8.39 6.65 17.99
CA GLU A 34 -7.52 6.58 16.80
C GLU A 34 -6.49 5.46 16.93
N MET A 35 -5.80 5.37 18.08
CA MET A 35 -4.85 4.31 18.37
C MET A 35 -5.51 2.93 18.26
N ASN A 36 -6.63 2.72 18.95
CA ASN A 36 -7.36 1.45 18.90
C ASN A 36 -7.72 1.09 17.46
N LYS A 37 -8.32 2.01 16.69
CA LYS A 37 -8.71 1.78 15.29
C LYS A 37 -7.49 1.39 14.44
N LYS A 38 -6.37 2.11 14.57
CA LYS A 38 -5.17 1.83 13.77
C LYS A 38 -4.49 0.52 14.13
N LEU A 39 -4.44 0.16 15.41
CA LEU A 39 -3.89 -1.12 15.87
C LEU A 39 -4.70 -2.30 15.36
N ILE A 40 -6.03 -2.26 15.50
CA ILE A 40 -6.92 -3.31 15.00
C ILE A 40 -6.82 -3.42 13.47
N SER A 41 -6.84 -2.29 12.76
CA SER A 41 -6.69 -2.26 11.30
C SER A 41 -5.35 -2.87 10.87
N ARG A 42 -4.22 -2.45 11.46
CA ARG A 42 -2.90 -3.04 11.16
C ARG A 42 -2.85 -4.54 11.45
N TRP A 43 -3.41 -4.99 12.57
CA TRP A 43 -3.48 -6.42 12.87
C TRP A 43 -4.24 -7.20 11.80
N ASN A 44 -5.48 -6.77 11.49
CA ASN A 44 -6.36 -7.50 10.59
C ASN A 44 -5.93 -7.42 9.12
N ARG A 45 -5.11 -6.43 8.76
CA ARG A 45 -4.41 -6.38 7.48
C ARG A 45 -3.30 -7.43 7.39
N THR A 46 -2.58 -7.68 8.47
CA THR A 46 -1.47 -8.64 8.46
C THR A 46 -1.93 -10.09 8.64
N VAL A 47 -2.92 -10.32 9.52
CA VAL A 47 -3.29 -11.65 9.99
C VAL A 47 -4.62 -12.10 9.38
N LYS A 48 -4.63 -13.32 8.82
CA LYS A 48 -5.82 -14.01 8.30
C LYS A 48 -6.53 -14.81 9.39
N LYS A 49 -7.75 -15.26 9.12
CA LYS A 49 -8.56 -16.03 10.09
C LYS A 49 -7.95 -17.39 10.45
N ASP A 50 -7.21 -17.99 9.53
CA ASP A 50 -6.57 -19.30 9.63
C ASP A 50 -5.12 -19.25 10.15
N ASP A 51 -4.53 -18.05 10.24
CA ASP A 51 -3.21 -17.82 10.81
C ASP A 51 -3.22 -18.00 12.33
N THR A 52 -2.04 -18.24 12.92
CA THR A 52 -1.85 -18.33 14.37
C THR A 52 -1.07 -17.13 14.86
N VAL A 53 -1.51 -16.50 15.95
CA VAL A 53 -0.80 -15.37 16.56
C VAL A 53 -0.41 -15.72 17.98
N TYR A 54 0.88 -15.72 18.26
CA TYR A 54 1.37 -15.69 19.64
C TYR A 54 1.35 -14.25 20.12
N PHE A 55 0.39 -13.92 20.98
CA PHE A 55 0.24 -12.59 21.55
C PHE A 55 0.96 -12.52 22.89
N LEU A 56 2.03 -11.72 22.97
CA LEU A 56 3.00 -11.73 24.06
C LEU A 56 2.62 -10.82 25.24
N GLY A 57 1.33 -10.60 25.47
CA GLY A 57 0.81 -9.92 26.66
C GLY A 57 0.46 -8.44 26.48
N ASP A 58 -0.25 -7.91 27.47
CA ASP A 58 -0.73 -6.53 27.59
C ASP A 58 -1.66 -6.12 26.44
N LEU A 59 -2.78 -6.85 26.31
CA LEU A 59 -3.76 -6.65 25.24
C LEU A 59 -4.51 -5.34 25.39
N SER A 60 -5.13 -5.13 26.55
CA SER A 60 -6.01 -3.98 26.79
C SER A 60 -6.16 -3.68 28.26
N PHE A 61 -6.35 -2.42 28.61
CA PHE A 61 -6.62 -1.97 29.99
C PHE A 61 -8.08 -2.20 30.44
N GLY A 62 -8.94 -2.70 29.54
CA GLY A 62 -10.37 -2.84 29.80
C GLY A 62 -10.95 -4.04 29.09
N ARG A 63 -11.66 -3.81 27.99
CA ARG A 63 -12.57 -4.79 27.35
C ARG A 63 -11.81 -5.86 26.54
N MET A 64 -11.00 -6.69 27.20
CA MET A 64 -10.15 -7.69 26.54
C MET A 64 -10.94 -8.63 25.62
N GLY A 65 -12.04 -9.20 26.10
CA GLY A 65 -12.86 -10.13 25.31
C GLY A 65 -13.48 -9.47 24.07
N TYR A 66 -13.92 -8.21 24.19
CA TYR A 66 -14.39 -7.43 23.05
C TYR A 66 -13.27 -7.25 22.02
N TRP A 67 -12.08 -6.83 22.45
CA TRP A 67 -10.97 -6.61 21.52
C TRP A 67 -10.47 -7.90 20.87
N LEU A 68 -10.35 -9.00 21.62
CA LEU A 68 -10.04 -10.31 21.04
C LEU A 68 -11.02 -10.71 19.94
N SER A 69 -12.33 -10.47 20.14
CA SER A 69 -13.35 -10.79 19.12
C SER A 69 -13.23 -9.99 17.82
N LYS A 70 -12.47 -8.87 17.84
CA LYS A 70 -12.22 -8.01 16.68
C LYS A 70 -10.93 -8.36 15.94
N LEU A 71 -10.10 -9.25 16.48
CA LEU A 71 -8.80 -9.60 15.93
C LEU A 71 -8.87 -10.90 15.12
N ASN A 72 -8.31 -10.89 13.91
CA ASN A 72 -8.18 -12.07 13.07
C ASN A 72 -7.14 -13.05 13.66
N GLY A 73 -7.32 -14.33 13.33
CA GLY A 73 -6.39 -15.40 13.62
C GLY A 73 -6.73 -16.21 14.87
N ARG A 74 -6.03 -17.32 15.04
CA ARG A 74 -6.05 -18.16 16.23
C ARG A 74 -5.07 -17.57 17.24
N ILE A 75 -5.59 -16.84 18.23
CA ILE A 75 -4.78 -16.08 19.16
C ILE A 75 -4.42 -16.95 20.36
N ILE A 76 -3.12 -17.13 20.55
CA ILE A 76 -2.52 -17.81 21.70
C ILE A 76 -1.92 -16.73 22.59
N SER A 77 -2.56 -16.45 23.72
CA SER A 77 -2.16 -15.36 24.62
C SER A 77 -1.18 -15.81 25.70
N ILE A 78 -0.05 -15.11 25.76
CA ILE A 78 0.88 -15.15 26.89
C ILE A 78 0.50 -14.03 27.85
N LYS A 79 0.54 -14.30 29.15
CA LYS A 79 0.07 -13.37 30.18
C LYS A 79 0.97 -12.13 30.27
N GLY A 80 0.38 -10.96 30.04
CA GLY A 80 0.97 -9.67 30.37
C GLY A 80 0.69 -9.23 31.81
N ASN A 81 1.26 -8.09 32.21
CA ASN A 81 1.07 -7.50 33.54
C ASN A 81 -0.33 -6.96 33.77
N HIS A 82 -0.87 -6.39 32.70
CA HIS A 82 -2.15 -5.71 32.72
C HIS A 82 -3.28 -6.64 32.28
N ASP A 83 -2.95 -7.88 31.89
CA ASP A 83 -3.93 -8.88 31.48
C ASP A 83 -4.58 -9.54 32.69
N ARG A 84 -5.82 -9.14 32.97
CA ARG A 84 -6.67 -9.71 34.02
C ARG A 84 -8.00 -10.16 33.43
N SER A 85 -8.17 -11.47 33.25
CA SER A 85 -9.44 -12.05 32.82
C SER A 85 -9.61 -13.47 33.34
N LYS A 86 -10.82 -13.81 33.81
CA LYS A 86 -11.18 -15.18 34.20
C LYS A 86 -11.63 -16.04 33.01
N LYS A 87 -12.00 -15.41 31.88
CA LYS A 87 -12.55 -16.09 30.70
C LYS A 87 -11.50 -16.43 29.65
N ILE A 88 -10.38 -15.71 29.65
CA ILE A 88 -9.31 -15.90 28.66
C ILE A 88 -8.25 -16.77 29.31
N LYS A 89 -7.86 -17.86 28.63
CA LYS A 89 -6.76 -18.71 29.07
C LYS A 89 -5.44 -18.04 28.65
N PHE A 90 -4.62 -17.72 29.64
CA PHE A 90 -3.26 -17.24 29.42
C PHE A 90 -2.26 -18.35 29.71
N GLN A 91 -1.17 -18.32 28.98
CA GLN A 91 0.00 -19.15 29.22
C GLN A 91 1.09 -18.25 29.80
N ASP A 92 1.94 -18.77 30.68
CA ASP A 92 3.01 -17.95 31.27
C ASP A 92 4.17 -17.76 30.28
N LYS A 93 4.39 -18.77 29.43
CA LYS A 93 5.42 -18.80 28.39
C LYS A 93 5.05 -19.81 27.31
N PHE A 94 5.78 -19.77 26.20
CA PHE A 94 5.81 -20.84 25.21
C PHE A 94 7.23 -21.16 24.81
N GLU A 95 7.48 -22.45 24.56
CA GLU A 95 8.70 -22.94 23.93
C GLU A 95 8.30 -23.56 22.61
N LEU A 96 8.93 -23.12 21.53
CA LEU A 96 8.65 -23.65 20.19
C LEU A 96 9.92 -23.75 19.37
N GLU A 97 9.98 -24.77 18.52
CA GLU A 97 11.01 -24.90 17.52
C GLU A 97 10.45 -24.55 16.15
N TYR A 98 11.13 -23.67 15.42
CA TYR A 98 10.72 -23.29 14.09
C TYR A 98 11.91 -23.19 13.15
N LYS A 99 11.88 -23.99 12.07
CA LYS A 99 12.96 -24.11 11.07
C LYS A 99 14.36 -24.32 11.70
N GLY A 100 14.45 -25.19 12.70
CA GLY A 100 15.70 -25.55 13.40
C GLY A 100 16.18 -24.54 14.44
N HIS A 101 15.34 -23.58 14.83
CA HIS A 101 15.66 -22.59 15.87
C HIS A 101 14.72 -22.76 17.07
N LYS A 102 15.29 -22.96 18.26
CA LYS A 102 14.57 -22.95 19.54
C LYS A 102 14.21 -21.51 19.92
N LEU A 103 12.94 -21.26 20.19
CA LEU A 103 12.38 -19.96 20.52
C LEU A 103 11.64 -20.01 21.86
N PHE A 104 12.00 -19.12 22.77
CA PHE A 104 11.36 -18.93 24.08
C PHE A 104 10.53 -17.66 24.06
N LEU A 105 9.21 -17.80 24.12
CA LEU A 105 8.25 -16.72 24.02
C LEU A 105 7.76 -16.36 25.42
N THR A 106 7.88 -15.10 25.80
CA THR A 106 7.50 -14.61 27.13
C THR A 106 7.08 -13.15 27.04
N HIS A 107 6.17 -12.68 27.89
CA HIS A 107 5.96 -11.24 28.00
C HIS A 107 7.18 -10.56 28.63
N TRP A 108 7.65 -11.08 29.78
CA TRP A 108 8.78 -10.53 30.52
C TRP A 108 10.10 -11.12 30.06
N PRO A 109 11.08 -10.30 29.64
CA PRO A 109 12.38 -10.80 29.24
C PRO A 109 13.22 -11.36 30.38
N GLN A 110 12.84 -11.08 31.64
CA GLN A 110 13.49 -11.62 32.83
C GLN A 110 13.14 -13.10 33.08
N ASN A 111 12.03 -13.58 32.52
CA ASN A 111 11.59 -14.98 32.67
C ASN A 111 12.42 -15.96 31.83
N LYS A 112 13.38 -15.47 31.03
CA LYS A 112 14.24 -16.34 30.22
C LYS A 112 15.08 -17.24 31.14
N PRO A 113 15.03 -18.57 30.99
CA PRO A 113 15.88 -19.48 31.75
C PRO A 113 17.36 -19.15 31.54
N LYS A 114 18.18 -19.33 32.59
CA LYS A 114 19.61 -19.01 32.55
C LYS A 114 20.39 -19.90 31.58
N ASP A 115 19.96 -21.16 31.49
CA ASP A 115 20.48 -22.23 30.65
C ASP A 115 19.90 -22.26 29.23
N TRP A 116 18.99 -21.33 28.88
CA TRP A 116 18.39 -21.30 27.55
C TRP A 116 19.41 -20.91 26.45
N ASP A 117 19.70 -21.86 25.57
CA ASP A 117 20.65 -21.76 24.45
C ASP A 117 20.07 -21.10 23.18
N GLY A 118 18.73 -21.06 23.08
CA GLY A 118 17.98 -20.54 21.94
C GLY A 118 17.77 -19.02 21.95
N TRP A 119 16.83 -18.57 21.12
CA TRP A 119 16.42 -17.17 21.07
C TRP A 119 15.23 -16.89 21.98
N MET A 120 15.19 -15.72 22.57
CA MET A 120 14.04 -15.21 23.31
C MET A 120 13.24 -14.24 22.44
N ILE A 121 11.93 -14.39 22.40
CA ILE A 121 11.01 -13.40 21.85
C ILE A 121 10.18 -12.84 22.98
N HIS A 122 10.16 -11.51 23.11
CA HIS A 122 9.55 -10.86 24.27
C HIS A 122 8.76 -9.59 23.94
N GLY A 123 7.88 -9.20 24.87
CA GLY A 123 7.21 -7.91 24.92
C GLY A 123 7.75 -7.03 26.02
N HIS A 124 6.87 -6.27 26.68
CA HIS A 124 7.07 -5.52 27.94
C HIS A 124 8.08 -4.36 27.88
N SER A 125 9.10 -4.48 27.05
CA SER A 125 10.23 -3.54 27.01
C SER A 125 9.93 -2.31 26.16
N HIS A 126 8.83 -2.32 25.39
CA HIS A 126 8.42 -1.24 24.50
C HIS A 126 9.59 -0.69 23.68
N SER A 127 9.74 0.63 23.61
CA SER A 127 10.82 1.30 22.88
C SER A 127 12.19 1.22 23.57
N ARG A 128 12.28 0.70 24.80
CA ARG A 128 13.53 0.65 25.60
C ARG A 128 14.51 -0.41 25.12
N ARG A 129 14.03 -1.42 24.40
CA ARG A 129 14.88 -2.47 23.81
C ARG A 129 14.67 -2.54 22.31
N PRO A 130 15.74 -2.78 21.54
CA PRO A 130 15.64 -2.89 20.09
C PRO A 130 14.78 -4.09 19.68
N PHE A 131 14.11 -3.98 18.53
CA PHE A 131 13.41 -5.10 17.88
C PHE A 131 14.29 -6.36 17.81
N PHE A 132 15.55 -6.23 17.41
CA PHE A 132 16.46 -7.37 17.26
C PHE A 132 17.79 -7.10 17.95
N ASN A 133 18.23 -8.02 18.81
CA ASN A 133 19.53 -7.97 19.48
C ASN A 133 20.25 -9.32 19.43
N PRO A 134 21.22 -9.50 18.51
CA PRO A 134 21.92 -10.77 18.35
C PRO A 134 22.86 -11.08 19.52
N LYS A 135 23.40 -10.07 20.21
CA LYS A 135 24.29 -10.27 21.36
C LYS A 135 23.55 -10.92 22.54
N ARG A 136 22.26 -10.58 22.72
CA ARG A 136 21.41 -11.14 23.78
C ARG A 136 20.54 -12.29 23.31
N LYS A 137 20.68 -12.72 22.04
CA LYS A 137 19.76 -13.63 21.35
C LYS A 137 18.29 -13.29 21.63
N SER A 138 17.92 -12.01 21.49
CA SER A 138 16.59 -11.53 21.86
C SER A 138 15.90 -10.75 20.73
N VAL A 139 14.59 -10.93 20.62
CA VAL A 139 13.70 -10.22 19.71
C VAL A 139 12.58 -9.57 20.52
N ASN A 140 12.41 -8.26 20.40
CA ASN A 140 11.33 -7.51 21.03
C ASN A 140 10.20 -7.31 20.03
N VAL A 141 8.98 -7.71 20.39
CA VAL A 141 7.78 -7.59 19.53
C VAL A 141 6.72 -6.66 20.12
N SER A 142 7.09 -5.77 21.05
CA SER A 142 6.24 -4.65 21.45
C SER A 142 5.87 -3.79 20.22
N VAL A 143 4.62 -3.35 20.14
CA VAL A 143 4.09 -2.61 18.97
C VAL A 143 4.92 -1.39 18.57
N GLU A 144 5.61 -0.74 19.50
CA GLU A 144 6.46 0.42 19.23
C GLU A 144 7.66 0.12 18.33
N VAL A 145 8.13 -1.13 18.29
CA VAL A 145 9.29 -1.57 17.53
C VAL A 145 8.94 -2.41 16.30
N THR A 146 7.65 -2.76 16.13
CA THR A 146 7.12 -3.54 15.00
C THR A 146 6.22 -2.71 14.08
N ASP A 147 6.39 -1.38 14.06
CA ASP A 147 5.53 -0.46 13.29
C ASP A 147 4.03 -0.64 13.57
N TYR A 148 3.72 -1.01 14.81
CA TYR A 148 2.37 -1.25 15.30
C TYR A 148 1.61 -2.36 14.55
N ALA A 149 2.33 -3.37 14.05
CA ALA A 149 1.73 -4.51 13.36
C ALA A 149 2.34 -5.86 13.77
N PRO A 150 1.61 -6.98 13.54
CA PRO A 150 2.13 -8.33 13.77
C PRO A 150 3.32 -8.66 12.87
N VAL A 151 4.28 -9.42 13.41
CA VAL A 151 5.50 -9.81 12.71
C VAL A 151 5.45 -11.30 12.38
N PRO A 152 5.61 -11.73 11.12
CA PRO A 152 5.65 -13.15 10.80
C PRO A 152 6.90 -13.79 11.38
N ILE A 153 6.76 -15.00 11.91
CA ILE A 153 7.87 -15.76 12.48
C ILE A 153 8.99 -15.99 11.45
N GLY A 154 8.63 -16.13 10.17
CA GLY A 154 9.59 -16.29 9.07
C GLY A 154 10.58 -15.13 8.98
N LEU A 155 10.09 -13.89 9.11
CA LEU A 155 10.94 -12.69 9.09
C LEU A 155 11.89 -12.66 10.28
N ILE A 156 11.43 -13.08 11.47
CA ILE A 156 12.27 -13.18 12.66
C ILE A 156 13.42 -14.17 12.43
N ILE A 157 13.13 -15.32 11.82
CA ILE A 157 14.14 -16.32 11.49
C ILE A 157 15.14 -15.79 10.46
N ASP A 158 14.68 -15.04 9.45
CA ASP A 158 15.57 -14.41 8.48
C ASP A 158 16.51 -13.39 9.15
N PHE A 159 16.04 -12.68 10.17
CA PHE A 159 16.88 -11.81 10.97
C PHE A 159 17.90 -12.61 11.78
N ILE A 160 17.48 -13.68 12.45
CA ILE A 160 18.36 -14.58 13.22
C ILE A 160 19.49 -15.13 12.35
N ARG A 161 19.19 -15.53 11.10
CA ARG A 161 20.17 -16.11 10.17
C ARG A 161 21.11 -15.07 9.60
N ASN A 162 20.58 -13.91 9.19
CA ASN A 162 21.30 -13.00 8.29
C ASN A 162 21.82 -11.72 8.97
N LYS A 163 21.29 -11.33 10.14
CA LYS A 163 21.64 -10.06 10.78
C LYS A 163 22.60 -10.28 11.94
N LYS A 164 23.70 -9.52 11.94
CA LYS A 164 24.76 -9.56 12.97
C LYS A 164 24.79 -8.34 13.88
N LYS A 165 24.04 -7.28 13.57
CA LYS A 165 23.98 -6.03 14.34
C LYS A 165 22.58 -5.82 14.95
N PRO A 166 22.46 -5.12 16.09
CA PRO A 166 21.17 -4.74 16.64
C PRO A 166 20.34 -3.88 15.68
N ILE A 167 19.02 -4.04 15.71
CA ILE A 167 18.06 -3.27 14.91
C ILE A 167 17.00 -2.71 15.85
N ASN A 168 16.92 -1.39 15.95
CA ASN A 168 16.05 -0.71 16.93
C ASN A 168 14.57 -0.92 16.65
N LYS A 169 14.14 -0.76 15.40
CA LYS A 169 12.76 -0.96 14.95
C LYS A 169 12.76 -1.58 13.57
N ILE A 170 11.74 -2.39 13.27
CA ILE A 170 11.50 -2.83 11.89
C ILE A 170 11.02 -1.61 11.10
N ARG A 171 11.55 -1.41 9.88
CA ARG A 171 11.07 -0.30 9.05
C ARG A 171 9.74 -0.68 8.43
N SER A 172 8.79 0.26 8.38
CA SER A 172 7.47 0.05 7.77
C SER A 172 7.53 -0.61 6.40
N ARG A 173 8.54 -0.30 5.55
CA ARG A 173 8.72 -0.95 4.23
C ARG A 173 8.93 -2.47 4.29
N GLU A 174 9.56 -2.98 5.35
CA GLU A 174 9.82 -4.42 5.54
C GLU A 174 8.53 -5.16 5.93
N LEU A 175 7.62 -4.48 6.64
CA LEU A 175 6.31 -5.02 7.02
C LEU A 175 5.19 -4.71 6.02
N ARG A 176 5.29 -3.61 5.26
CA ARG A 176 4.27 -3.16 4.30
C ARG A 176 4.01 -4.16 3.19
N SER A 177 5.03 -4.89 2.74
CA SER A 177 4.86 -5.99 1.78
C SER A 177 3.96 -7.13 2.28
N LEU A 178 3.68 -7.17 3.59
CA LEU A 178 2.91 -8.22 4.26
C LEU A 178 1.48 -7.77 4.64
N TYR A 179 1.14 -6.48 4.49
CA TYR A 179 -0.19 -5.98 4.80
C TYR A 179 -1.16 -6.26 3.65
N ARG A 180 -2.38 -6.73 3.97
CA ARG A 180 -3.52 -6.69 3.04
C ARG A 180 -4.09 -5.27 2.94
N PRO A 181 -4.74 -4.91 1.82
CA PRO A 181 -5.50 -3.67 1.68
C PRO A 181 -6.51 -3.43 2.81
N GLU A 182 -6.68 -2.15 3.17
CA GLU A 182 -7.86 -1.70 3.90
C GLU A 182 -9.08 -1.80 2.97
N ARG A 183 -10.15 -2.49 3.39
CA ARG A 183 -11.42 -2.42 2.67
C ARG A 183 -12.16 -1.17 3.12
N PRO A 184 -12.64 -0.30 2.22
CA PRO A 184 -13.47 0.84 2.62
C PRO A 184 -14.76 0.34 3.29
N GLU A 185 -15.11 0.93 4.44
CA GLU A 185 -16.38 0.67 5.13
C GLU A 185 -17.54 1.28 4.32
N GLY A 186 -18.54 0.48 3.94
CA GLY A 186 -19.77 0.95 3.28
C GLY A 186 -19.94 0.59 1.80
N PHE A 187 -18.99 -0.11 1.17
CA PHE A 187 -19.10 -0.49 -0.24
C PHE A 187 -19.81 -1.85 -0.43
N ASN A 188 -20.86 -1.90 -1.27
CA ASN A 188 -21.78 -3.04 -1.38
C ASN A 188 -21.16 -4.21 -2.20
N ASP A 189 -20.96 -5.37 -1.54
CA ASP A 189 -20.39 -6.61 -2.12
C ASP A 189 -21.18 -7.20 -3.31
N LYS A 190 -22.39 -6.70 -3.57
CA LYS A 190 -23.23 -7.11 -4.71
C LYS A 190 -22.78 -6.47 -6.03
N MET A 191 -22.40 -5.19 -6.01
CA MET A 191 -21.90 -4.47 -7.20
C MET A 191 -20.56 -5.06 -7.67
N LEU A 192 -19.64 -5.30 -6.74
CA LEU A 192 -18.32 -5.89 -7.05
C LEU A 192 -18.43 -7.26 -7.73
N ARG A 193 -19.45 -8.07 -7.42
CA ARG A 193 -19.64 -9.39 -8.05
C ARG A 193 -20.05 -9.28 -9.52
N VAL A 194 -20.93 -8.35 -9.85
CA VAL A 194 -21.36 -8.11 -11.25
C VAL A 194 -20.17 -7.67 -12.11
N PHE A 195 -19.32 -6.77 -11.60
CA PHE A 195 -18.17 -6.26 -12.35
C PHE A 195 -16.94 -7.17 -12.32
N SER A 196 -16.80 -8.05 -11.32
CA SER A 196 -15.68 -9.00 -11.22
C SER A 196 -15.65 -10.07 -12.33
N HIS A 197 -16.74 -10.20 -13.09
CA HIS A 197 -16.86 -11.13 -14.22
C HIS A 197 -16.56 -10.47 -15.57
N LEU A 198 -16.35 -9.15 -15.62
CA LEU A 198 -15.97 -8.47 -16.85
C LEU A 198 -14.51 -8.78 -17.22
N PRO A 199 -14.20 -9.05 -18.49
CA PRO A 199 -12.82 -9.17 -18.97
C PRO A 199 -11.96 -7.97 -18.53
N LYS A 200 -10.67 -8.21 -18.22
CA LYS A 200 -9.75 -7.17 -17.73
C LYS A 200 -9.57 -5.98 -18.70
N PHE A 201 -9.93 -6.13 -19.97
CA PHE A 201 -9.88 -5.07 -21.00
C PHE A 201 -11.18 -4.26 -21.15
N THR A 202 -12.29 -4.73 -20.57
CA THR A 202 -13.61 -4.06 -20.66
C THR A 202 -13.58 -2.62 -20.18
N PRO A 203 -12.86 -2.27 -19.09
CA PRO A 203 -12.81 -0.89 -18.63
C PRO A 203 -12.19 0.08 -19.66
N VAL A 204 -11.12 -0.34 -20.35
CA VAL A 204 -10.46 0.49 -21.38
C VAL A 204 -11.38 0.69 -22.60
N LEU A 205 -12.12 -0.34 -22.99
CA LEU A 205 -13.12 -0.23 -24.06
C LEU A 205 -14.28 0.69 -23.65
N LEU A 206 -14.77 0.57 -22.41
CA LEU A 206 -15.81 1.44 -21.87
C LEU A 206 -15.40 2.91 -21.88
N PHE A 207 -14.11 3.21 -21.63
CA PHE A 207 -13.58 4.57 -21.79
C PHE A 207 -13.78 5.10 -23.22
N PHE A 208 -13.36 4.36 -24.25
CA PHE A 208 -13.54 4.79 -25.64
C PHE A 208 -15.02 4.96 -26.02
N PHE A 209 -15.88 4.02 -25.60
CA PHE A 209 -17.32 4.14 -25.78
C PHE A 209 -17.90 5.39 -25.12
N PHE A 210 -17.44 5.73 -23.93
CA PHE A 210 -17.92 6.89 -23.19
C PHE A 210 -17.50 8.21 -23.83
N ILE A 211 -16.27 8.31 -24.35
CA ILE A 211 -15.83 9.48 -25.12
C ILE A 211 -16.68 9.66 -26.37
N ILE A 212 -16.96 8.57 -27.10
CA ILE A 212 -17.86 8.59 -28.28
C ILE A 212 -19.26 9.06 -27.87
N PHE A 213 -19.77 8.58 -26.73
CA PHE A 213 -21.08 8.95 -26.21
C PHE A 213 -21.18 10.43 -25.84
N LEU A 214 -20.22 10.97 -25.09
CA LEU A 214 -20.20 12.40 -24.75
C LEU A 214 -20.10 13.28 -25.98
N ASN A 215 -19.29 12.86 -26.96
CA ASN A 215 -19.14 13.54 -28.23
C ASN A 215 -20.46 13.57 -29.02
N ALA A 216 -21.18 12.43 -29.06
CA ALA A 216 -22.49 12.34 -29.68
C ALA A 216 -23.55 13.22 -28.97
N ILE A 217 -23.54 13.26 -27.63
CA ILE A 217 -24.41 14.18 -26.87
C ILE A 217 -24.11 15.63 -27.22
N GLY A 218 -22.84 16.01 -27.28
CA GLY A 218 -22.45 17.36 -27.69
C GLY A 218 -23.08 17.73 -29.03
N ILE A 219 -22.91 16.88 -30.04
CA ILE A 219 -23.46 17.07 -31.39
C ILE A 219 -25.00 17.20 -31.37
N LEU A 220 -25.69 16.43 -30.52
CA LEU A 220 -27.15 16.39 -30.48
C LEU A 220 -27.79 17.60 -29.76
N PHE A 221 -27.18 18.11 -28.69
CA PHE A 221 -27.82 19.09 -27.81
C PHE A 221 -27.31 20.53 -27.97
N ASN A 222 -26.21 20.75 -28.71
CA ASN A 222 -25.72 22.07 -29.17
C ASN A 222 -25.48 23.15 -28.10
N ASP A 223 -25.60 22.82 -26.82
CA ASP A 223 -25.37 23.72 -25.69
C ASP A 223 -24.55 23.02 -24.60
N PHE A 224 -23.48 23.68 -24.16
CA PHE A 224 -22.46 23.12 -23.27
C PHE A 224 -22.60 23.73 -21.87
N GLY A 225 -23.30 23.03 -20.98
CA GLY A 225 -23.26 23.37 -19.56
C GLY A 225 -21.91 23.02 -18.94
N ASP A 226 -21.46 23.79 -17.95
CA ASP A 226 -20.23 23.55 -17.16
C ASP A 226 -20.08 22.09 -16.67
N PHE A 227 -21.20 21.41 -16.43
CA PHE A 227 -21.23 20.01 -16.01
C PHE A 227 -20.61 19.07 -17.05
N LEU A 228 -20.90 19.28 -18.34
CA LEU A 228 -20.42 18.40 -19.42
C LEU A 228 -18.91 18.61 -19.68
N ILE A 229 -18.39 19.83 -19.45
CA ILE A 229 -16.95 20.12 -19.49
C ILE A 229 -16.24 19.30 -18.42
N ILE A 230 -16.70 19.41 -17.18
CA ILE A 230 -16.04 18.74 -16.06
C ILE A 230 -16.16 17.22 -16.20
N ALA A 231 -17.31 16.72 -16.64
CA ALA A 231 -17.48 15.30 -16.96
C ALA A 231 -16.47 14.85 -18.03
N THR A 232 -16.33 15.60 -19.13
CA THR A 232 -15.38 15.25 -20.21
C THR A 232 -13.94 15.16 -19.69
N ILE A 233 -13.49 16.14 -18.90
CA ILE A 233 -12.15 16.14 -18.30
C ILE A 233 -11.99 14.97 -17.33
N ALA A 234 -12.95 14.77 -16.41
CA ALA A 234 -12.88 13.74 -15.38
C ALA A 234 -12.84 12.32 -15.98
N PHE A 235 -13.71 12.04 -16.95
CA PHE A 235 -13.73 10.73 -17.61
C PHE A 235 -12.51 10.51 -18.51
N SER A 236 -11.99 11.57 -19.14
CA SER A 236 -10.73 11.51 -19.90
C SER A 236 -9.53 11.24 -19.00
N TYR A 237 -9.51 11.85 -17.81
CA TYR A 237 -8.50 11.58 -16.79
C TYR A 237 -8.58 10.14 -16.28
N ILE A 238 -9.77 9.65 -15.89
CA ILE A 238 -9.97 8.26 -15.45
C ILE A 238 -9.57 7.27 -16.56
N GLY A 239 -9.97 7.52 -17.81
CA GLY A 239 -9.54 6.69 -18.93
C GLY A 239 -8.03 6.71 -19.14
N GLY A 240 -7.43 7.89 -19.00
CA GLY A 240 -5.98 8.09 -19.03
C GLY A 240 -5.25 7.30 -17.94
N THR A 241 -5.76 7.26 -16.70
CA THR A 241 -5.13 6.50 -15.61
C THR A 241 -5.26 5.00 -15.84
N MET A 242 -6.36 4.55 -16.45
CA MET A 242 -6.50 3.15 -16.85
C MET A 242 -5.50 2.76 -17.94
N LEU A 243 -5.28 3.64 -18.93
CA LEU A 243 -4.25 3.48 -19.95
C LEU A 243 -2.84 3.52 -19.35
N HIS A 244 -2.62 4.37 -18.34
CA HIS A 244 -1.38 4.44 -17.58
C HIS A 244 -1.04 3.09 -16.94
N GLU A 245 -1.97 2.53 -16.17
CA GLU A 245 -1.78 1.25 -15.49
C GLU A 245 -1.66 0.08 -16.48
N PHE A 246 -2.37 0.16 -17.61
CA PHE A 246 -2.18 -0.79 -18.71
C PHE A 246 -0.75 -0.73 -19.27
N GLY A 247 -0.26 0.47 -19.56
CA GLY A 247 1.12 0.70 -19.98
C GLY A 247 2.12 0.19 -18.95
N HIS A 248 1.87 0.44 -17.67
CA HIS A 248 2.70 -0.02 -16.58
C HIS A 248 2.85 -1.55 -16.59
N LYS A 249 1.74 -2.29 -16.77
CA LYS A 249 1.77 -3.75 -16.93
C LYS A 249 2.55 -4.16 -18.18
N VAL A 250 2.28 -3.55 -19.33
CA VAL A 250 2.96 -3.88 -20.60
C VAL A 250 4.47 -3.71 -20.47
N PHE A 251 4.92 -2.60 -19.89
CA PHE A 251 6.34 -2.34 -19.72
C PHE A 251 6.99 -3.20 -18.63
N CYS A 252 6.25 -3.63 -17.60
CA CYS A 252 6.70 -4.70 -16.71
C CYS A 252 6.95 -6.01 -17.46
N ASP A 253 6.01 -6.43 -18.32
CA ASP A 253 6.12 -7.67 -19.10
C ASP A 253 7.31 -7.58 -20.09
N ILE A 254 7.46 -6.46 -20.81
CA ILE A 254 8.59 -6.19 -21.72
C ILE A 254 9.93 -6.20 -20.96
N ALA A 255 9.97 -5.60 -19.78
CA ALA A 255 11.18 -5.56 -18.95
C ALA A 255 11.51 -6.90 -18.27
N GLY A 256 10.64 -7.92 -18.40
CA GLY A 256 10.80 -9.20 -17.72
C GLY A 256 10.64 -9.11 -16.20
N VAL A 257 9.82 -8.17 -15.72
CA VAL A 257 9.51 -7.96 -14.31
C VAL A 257 8.12 -8.52 -14.02
N ARG A 258 8.06 -9.53 -13.15
CA ARG A 258 6.82 -10.25 -12.89
C ARG A 258 5.77 -9.35 -12.24
N VAL A 259 4.62 -9.22 -12.88
CA VAL A 259 3.42 -8.57 -12.31
C VAL A 259 2.72 -9.54 -11.34
N ILE A 260 2.54 -9.10 -10.10
CA ILE A 260 1.87 -9.84 -9.02
C ILE A 260 0.36 -9.62 -9.09
N LYS A 261 -0.06 -8.37 -9.28
CA LYS A 261 -1.46 -7.97 -9.44
C LYS A 261 -1.54 -6.73 -10.33
N ALA A 262 -2.51 -6.67 -11.22
CA ALA A 262 -2.83 -5.47 -12.00
C ALA A 262 -4.34 -5.28 -11.96
N GLU A 263 -4.76 -4.05 -11.67
CA GLU A 263 -6.14 -3.61 -11.61
C GLU A 263 -6.20 -2.24 -12.27
N PHE A 264 -6.56 -2.21 -13.55
CA PHE A 264 -6.52 -0.96 -14.34
C PHE A 264 -7.59 0.04 -13.92
N PHE A 265 -8.66 -0.44 -13.27
CA PHE A 265 -9.66 0.40 -12.65
C PHE A 265 -10.06 -0.19 -11.29
N SER A 266 -9.89 0.58 -10.22
CA SER A 266 -10.20 0.21 -8.84
C SER A 266 -11.60 0.70 -8.48
N TRP A 267 -12.58 -0.19 -8.53
CA TRP A 267 -13.96 0.13 -8.14
C TRP A 267 -14.08 0.50 -6.66
N SER A 268 -13.21 -0.05 -5.81
CA SER A 268 -13.14 0.35 -4.40
C SER A 268 -12.53 1.73 -4.20
N GLY A 269 -11.91 2.31 -5.23
CA GLY A 269 -11.15 3.56 -5.16
C GLY A 269 -9.92 3.49 -4.25
N VAL A 270 -9.54 2.30 -3.76
CA VAL A 270 -8.51 2.12 -2.73
C VAL A 270 -7.51 1.05 -3.18
N SER A 271 -6.21 1.40 -3.17
CA SER A 271 -5.11 0.50 -3.52
C SER A 271 -4.91 -0.59 -2.47
N PRO A 272 -4.10 -1.63 -2.74
CA PRO A 272 -3.72 -2.63 -1.76
C PRO A 272 -3.01 -2.09 -0.52
N TRP A 273 -2.63 -0.82 -0.54
CA TRP A 273 -1.90 -0.13 0.51
C TRP A 273 -2.79 0.83 1.32
N GLY A 274 -4.04 1.05 0.90
CA GLY A 274 -5.01 1.94 1.57
C GLY A 274 -5.06 3.36 1.00
N ASP A 275 -4.29 3.66 -0.04
CA ASP A 275 -4.30 4.96 -0.71
C ASP A 275 -5.43 5.04 -1.72
N LEU A 276 -6.03 6.22 -1.88
CA LEU A 276 -7.04 6.43 -2.93
C LEU A 276 -6.37 6.36 -4.30
N VAL A 277 -6.84 5.48 -5.17
CA VAL A 277 -6.30 5.30 -6.53
C VAL A 277 -7.40 4.93 -7.52
N ASP A 278 -7.26 5.39 -8.75
CA ASP A 278 -8.13 5.01 -9.87
C ASP A 278 -7.77 3.63 -10.42
N GLY A 279 -6.51 3.18 -10.27
CA GLY A 279 -6.00 1.87 -10.68
C GLY A 279 -4.62 1.61 -10.07
N PHE A 280 -4.07 0.41 -10.24
CA PHE A 280 -2.70 0.09 -9.81
C PHE A 280 -2.11 -1.17 -10.48
N VAL A 281 -0.79 -1.19 -10.62
CA VAL A 281 0.02 -2.38 -10.95
C VAL A 281 1.04 -2.66 -9.85
N ILE A 282 0.97 -3.87 -9.27
CA ILE A 282 1.96 -4.39 -8.32
C ILE A 282 2.84 -5.40 -9.05
N HIS A 283 4.15 -5.19 -8.98
CA HIS A 283 5.15 -6.06 -9.58
C HIS A 283 6.34 -6.32 -8.64
N GLU A 284 7.16 -7.30 -8.98
CA GLU A 284 8.42 -7.56 -8.28
C GLU A 284 9.41 -6.40 -8.45
N ARG A 285 10.36 -6.25 -7.54
CA ARG A 285 11.34 -5.15 -7.65
C ARG A 285 12.20 -5.32 -8.92
N PRO A 286 12.36 -4.26 -9.74
CA PRO A 286 13.30 -4.26 -10.85
C PRO A 286 14.72 -4.60 -10.38
N LYS A 287 15.45 -5.38 -11.17
CA LYS A 287 16.80 -5.88 -10.84
C LYS A 287 17.91 -4.90 -11.24
N ASN A 288 17.62 -4.00 -12.17
CA ASN A 288 18.59 -3.05 -12.72
C ASN A 288 17.91 -1.73 -13.12
N LEU A 289 18.74 -0.72 -13.42
CA LEU A 289 18.31 0.61 -13.80
C LEU A 289 17.46 0.62 -15.06
N THR A 290 17.80 -0.18 -16.07
CA THR A 290 17.07 -0.25 -17.34
C THR A 290 15.63 -0.70 -17.12
N GLN A 291 15.43 -1.78 -16.36
CA GLN A 291 14.09 -2.25 -15.99
C GLN A 291 13.31 -1.17 -15.23
N SER A 292 13.94 -0.53 -14.22
CA SER A 292 13.27 0.52 -13.46
C SER A 292 12.89 1.72 -14.34
N PHE A 293 13.76 2.12 -15.26
CA PHE A 293 13.52 3.24 -16.16
C PHE A 293 12.36 2.95 -17.13
N PHE A 294 12.37 1.79 -17.79
CA PHE A 294 11.31 1.40 -18.72
C PHE A 294 9.95 1.28 -18.04
N ILE A 295 9.90 0.74 -16.82
CA ILE A 295 8.66 0.61 -16.06
C ILE A 295 8.12 1.99 -15.65
N THR A 296 8.99 2.90 -15.22
CA THR A 296 8.58 4.27 -14.83
C THR A 296 8.14 5.12 -16.03
N ILE A 297 8.80 5.02 -17.18
CA ILE A 297 8.51 5.87 -18.36
C ILE A 297 7.46 5.24 -19.29
N GLY A 298 7.32 3.92 -19.26
CA GLY A 298 6.39 3.17 -20.11
C GLY A 298 4.95 3.70 -20.15
N PRO A 299 4.32 3.97 -19.00
CA PRO A 299 2.99 4.58 -18.95
C PRO A 299 2.86 5.91 -19.68
N MET A 300 3.89 6.78 -19.60
CA MET A 300 3.91 8.05 -20.35
C MET A 300 3.89 7.81 -21.85
N ILE A 301 4.61 6.79 -22.33
CA ILE A 301 4.65 6.44 -23.76
C ILE A 301 3.28 5.94 -24.21
N THR A 302 2.63 5.06 -23.45
CA THR A 302 1.32 4.52 -23.82
C THR A 302 0.23 5.57 -23.82
N THR A 303 0.14 6.39 -22.77
CA THR A 303 -0.88 7.44 -22.68
C THR A 303 -0.60 8.56 -23.69
N GLY A 304 0.68 8.89 -23.92
CA GLY A 304 1.10 9.85 -24.95
C GLY A 304 0.79 9.40 -26.38
N ALA A 305 0.87 8.09 -26.67
CA ALA A 305 0.49 7.55 -27.97
C ALA A 305 -1.02 7.73 -28.25
N VAL A 306 -1.87 7.58 -27.22
CA VAL A 306 -3.31 7.82 -27.35
C VAL A 306 -3.60 9.31 -27.51
N LEU A 307 -2.91 10.19 -26.78
CA LEU A 307 -3.02 11.64 -26.96
C LEU A 307 -2.64 12.05 -28.39
N LEU A 308 -1.54 11.51 -28.93
CA LEU A 308 -1.12 11.75 -30.31
C LEU A 308 -2.17 11.25 -31.31
N LEU A 309 -2.76 10.08 -31.06
CA LEU A 309 -3.83 9.54 -31.91
C LEU A 309 -5.04 10.47 -31.95
N VAL A 310 -5.48 11.00 -30.80
CA VAL A 310 -6.58 11.99 -30.74
C VAL A 310 -6.24 13.22 -31.58
N ALA A 311 -5.02 13.75 -31.45
CA ALA A 311 -4.57 14.90 -32.22
C ALA A 311 -4.53 14.61 -33.74
N VAL A 312 -4.04 13.44 -34.15
CA VAL A 312 -4.02 13.01 -35.56
C VAL A 312 -5.45 12.88 -36.10
N ILE A 313 -6.36 12.23 -35.38
CA ILE A 313 -7.77 12.10 -35.81
C ILE A 313 -8.39 13.49 -35.97
N TYR A 314 -8.14 14.43 -35.04
CA TYR A 314 -8.65 15.79 -35.14
C TYR A 314 -8.12 16.54 -36.36
N ILE A 315 -6.81 16.43 -36.66
CA ILE A 315 -6.20 17.10 -37.81
C ILE A 315 -6.80 16.61 -39.13
N PHE A 316 -7.02 15.30 -39.27
CA PHE A 316 -7.50 14.71 -40.53
C PHE A 316 -9.02 14.64 -40.63
N ASN A 317 -9.74 14.56 -39.51
CA ASN A 317 -11.20 14.38 -39.44
C ASN A 317 -11.79 15.25 -38.32
N PRO A 318 -11.69 16.59 -38.40
CA PRO A 318 -12.17 17.48 -37.33
C PRO A 318 -13.67 17.35 -37.09
N SER A 319 -14.46 16.98 -38.12
CA SER A 319 -15.90 16.74 -38.03
C SER A 319 -16.28 15.55 -37.14
N TYR A 320 -15.34 14.70 -36.75
CA TYR A 320 -15.59 13.65 -35.76
C TYR A 320 -15.68 14.20 -34.35
N PHE A 321 -15.23 15.43 -34.11
CA PHE A 321 -15.30 16.05 -32.80
C PHE A 321 -16.34 17.14 -32.80
N TYR A 322 -17.06 17.24 -31.69
CA TYR A 322 -18.07 18.26 -31.48
C TYR A 322 -17.51 19.69 -31.63
N SER A 323 -16.37 19.98 -31.00
CA SER A 323 -15.73 21.28 -31.04
C SER A 323 -14.23 21.20 -30.76
N VAL A 324 -13.51 22.30 -31.03
CA VAL A 324 -12.09 22.43 -30.68
C VAL A 324 -11.88 22.36 -29.16
N ASP A 325 -12.75 23.02 -28.40
CA ASP A 325 -12.70 23.01 -26.93
C ASP A 325 -12.92 21.60 -26.37
N PHE A 326 -13.81 20.81 -26.98
CA PHE A 326 -14.02 19.41 -26.59
C PHE A 326 -12.75 18.57 -26.75
N VAL A 327 -11.99 18.79 -27.83
CA VAL A 327 -10.67 18.14 -28.03
C VAL A 327 -9.68 18.60 -26.96
N TRP A 328 -9.67 19.88 -26.59
CA TRP A 328 -8.85 20.39 -25.49
C TRP A 328 -9.19 19.71 -24.16
N TYR A 329 -10.46 19.49 -23.84
CA TYR A 329 -10.85 18.82 -22.59
C TYR A 329 -10.41 17.35 -22.54
N ILE A 330 -10.53 16.63 -23.65
CA ILE A 330 -10.07 15.24 -23.75
C ILE A 330 -8.55 15.17 -23.58
N THR A 331 -7.83 15.98 -24.37
CA THR A 331 -6.35 15.99 -24.36
C THR A 331 -5.80 16.41 -23.00
N PHE A 332 -6.44 17.38 -22.35
CA PHE A 332 -6.05 17.82 -21.00
C PHE A 332 -6.25 16.72 -19.95
N GLY A 333 -7.40 16.03 -19.95
CA GLY A 333 -7.63 14.90 -19.03
C GLY A 333 -6.62 13.76 -19.25
N LEU A 334 -6.37 13.39 -20.51
CA LEU A 334 -5.37 12.38 -20.86
C LEU A 334 -3.95 12.78 -20.45
N PHE A 335 -3.57 14.05 -20.65
CA PHE A 335 -2.27 14.58 -20.31
C PHE A 335 -1.98 14.47 -18.80
N LEU A 336 -2.96 14.81 -17.96
CA LEU A 336 -2.82 14.72 -16.51
C LEU A 336 -2.47 13.30 -16.06
N ALA A 337 -3.08 12.29 -16.68
CA ALA A 337 -2.86 10.89 -16.33
C ALA A 337 -1.57 10.28 -16.92
N MET A 338 -0.76 11.04 -17.67
CA MET A 338 0.49 10.52 -18.22
C MET A 338 1.57 10.30 -17.16
N PHE A 339 1.53 11.05 -16.05
CA PHE A 339 2.67 11.13 -15.14
C PHE A 339 2.76 9.94 -14.19
N PRO A 340 3.99 9.42 -13.94
CA PRO A 340 4.18 8.24 -13.12
C PRO A 340 3.90 8.49 -11.64
N SER A 341 3.51 7.42 -10.95
CA SER A 341 3.26 7.44 -9.51
C SER A 341 4.54 7.73 -8.71
N THR A 342 4.39 8.33 -7.53
CA THR A 342 5.53 8.67 -6.65
C THR A 342 6.37 7.42 -6.26
N PRO A 343 5.77 6.25 -5.95
CA PRO A 343 6.52 5.02 -5.69
C PRO A 343 7.48 4.58 -6.81
N ASP A 344 7.06 4.70 -8.07
CA ASP A 344 7.88 4.24 -9.21
C ASP A 344 9.06 5.18 -9.46
N ILE A 345 8.81 6.49 -9.31
CA ILE A 345 9.87 7.51 -9.36
C ILE A 345 10.88 7.29 -8.22
N ASP A 346 10.41 6.93 -7.02
CA ASP A 346 11.28 6.61 -5.89
C ASP A 346 12.11 5.34 -6.14
N CYS A 347 11.53 4.32 -6.76
CA CYS A 347 12.26 3.11 -7.16
C CYS A 347 13.37 3.43 -8.16
N LEU A 348 13.08 4.25 -9.17
CA LEU A 348 14.06 4.75 -10.13
C LEU A 348 15.17 5.54 -9.44
N GLN A 349 14.82 6.43 -8.51
CA GLN A 349 15.79 7.22 -7.76
C GLN A 349 16.71 6.33 -6.88
N ASP A 350 16.16 5.30 -6.25
CA ASP A 350 16.91 4.33 -5.46
C ASP A 350 17.93 3.56 -6.33
N GLU A 351 17.53 3.15 -7.53
CA GLU A 351 18.39 2.38 -8.43
C GLU A 351 19.47 3.26 -9.07
N VAL A 352 19.14 4.53 -9.38
CA VAL A 352 20.11 5.55 -9.77
C VAL A 352 21.16 5.75 -8.66
N LYS A 353 20.74 5.92 -7.39
CA LYS A 353 21.64 6.01 -6.22
C LYS A 353 22.57 4.80 -6.07
N ARG A 354 22.06 3.58 -6.33
CA ARG A 354 22.87 2.36 -6.32
C ARG A 354 23.85 2.30 -7.48
N GLY A 355 23.42 2.72 -8.67
CA GLY A 355 24.24 2.81 -9.88
C GLY A 355 25.44 3.74 -9.69
N TYR A 356 25.24 4.92 -9.09
CA TYR A 356 26.32 5.85 -8.73
C TYR A 356 27.40 5.22 -7.85
N LYS A 357 26.98 4.34 -6.92
CA LYS A 357 27.90 3.67 -5.99
C LYS A 357 28.71 2.56 -6.65
N LYS A 358 28.20 1.98 -7.75
CA LYS A 358 28.84 0.87 -8.50
C LYS A 358 29.63 1.30 -9.74
N SER A 359 29.27 2.40 -10.41
CA SER A 359 29.91 2.84 -11.65
C SER A 359 30.35 4.30 -11.57
N ARG A 360 31.66 4.54 -11.57
CA ARG A 360 32.23 5.90 -11.62
C ARG A 360 31.98 6.63 -12.95
N LYS A 361 31.66 5.92 -14.05
CA LYS A 361 31.86 6.43 -15.42
C LYS A 361 30.62 6.83 -16.22
N ASN A 362 29.39 6.56 -15.79
CA ASN A 362 28.22 6.81 -16.66
C ASN A 362 27.69 8.26 -16.54
N ILE A 363 28.30 9.19 -17.30
CA ILE A 363 27.99 10.64 -17.30
C ILE A 363 26.51 10.92 -17.59
N ILE A 364 25.88 10.16 -18.48
CA ILE A 364 24.46 10.34 -18.82
C ILE A 364 23.58 10.14 -17.58
N THR A 365 23.85 9.09 -16.79
CA THR A 365 23.12 8.86 -15.52
C THR A 365 23.38 9.94 -14.48
N LYS A 366 24.56 10.60 -14.54
CA LYS A 366 24.96 11.70 -13.65
C LYS A 366 24.25 13.00 -13.98
N LEU A 367 24.12 13.32 -15.26
CA LEU A 367 23.66 14.62 -15.74
C LEU A 367 22.15 14.66 -16.03
N PHE A 368 21.60 13.59 -16.63
CA PHE A 368 20.22 13.60 -17.16
C PHE A 368 19.17 13.04 -16.20
N LEU A 369 19.48 11.95 -15.49
CA LEU A 369 18.48 11.27 -14.65
C LEU A 369 18.05 12.09 -13.41
N PRO A 370 18.91 12.84 -12.71
CA PRO A 370 18.46 13.62 -11.56
C PRO A 370 17.50 14.76 -11.91
N PRO A 371 17.76 15.60 -12.95
CA PRO A 371 16.78 16.58 -13.41
C PRO A 371 15.48 15.94 -13.88
N LEU A 372 15.54 14.82 -14.62
CA LEU A 372 14.36 14.08 -15.05
C LEU A 372 13.52 13.62 -13.85
N ILE A 373 14.14 12.96 -12.87
CA ILE A 373 13.45 12.49 -11.65
C ILE A 373 12.81 13.66 -10.91
N HIS A 374 13.51 14.80 -10.82
CA HIS A 374 12.95 15.99 -10.17
C HIS A 374 11.74 16.54 -10.93
N GLY A 375 11.82 16.60 -12.27
CA GLY A 375 10.70 16.98 -13.13
C GLY A 375 9.50 16.05 -12.95
N LEU A 376 9.72 14.73 -13.00
CA LEU A 376 8.65 13.73 -12.79
C LEU A 376 7.97 13.90 -11.43
N LYS A 377 8.75 14.16 -10.36
CA LYS A 377 8.18 14.43 -9.02
C LYS A 377 7.38 15.71 -8.98
N LEU A 378 7.85 16.77 -9.64
CA LEU A 378 7.15 18.04 -9.71
C LEU A 378 5.81 17.88 -10.43
N PHE A 379 5.80 17.23 -11.59
CA PHE A 379 4.57 17.00 -12.34
C PHE A 379 3.59 16.07 -11.63
N SER A 380 4.06 14.97 -11.03
CA SER A 380 3.22 14.11 -10.19
C SER A 380 2.61 14.87 -9.01
N HIS A 381 3.34 15.83 -8.42
CA HIS A 381 2.79 16.68 -7.36
C HIS A 381 1.73 17.67 -7.87
N ILE A 382 1.97 18.29 -9.03
CA ILE A 382 1.02 19.20 -9.69
C ILE A 382 -0.27 18.46 -10.05
N GLU A 383 -0.17 17.26 -10.61
CA GLU A 383 -1.32 16.40 -10.93
C GLU A 383 -2.20 16.17 -9.70
N VAL A 384 -1.62 15.71 -8.58
CA VAL A 384 -2.36 15.46 -7.34
C VAL A 384 -3.04 16.71 -6.81
N GLN A 385 -2.37 17.87 -6.84
CA GLN A 385 -2.96 19.14 -6.41
C GLN A 385 -4.11 19.57 -7.32
N PHE A 386 -3.94 19.42 -8.64
CA PHE A 386 -4.94 19.77 -9.62
C PHE A 386 -6.21 18.91 -9.48
N VAL A 387 -6.05 17.58 -9.39
CA VAL A 387 -7.16 16.65 -9.17
C VAL A 387 -7.90 16.96 -7.87
N SER A 388 -7.16 17.27 -6.80
CA SER A 388 -7.75 17.68 -5.51
C SER A 388 -8.56 18.97 -5.64
N PHE A 389 -8.02 19.97 -6.36
CA PHE A 389 -8.68 21.25 -6.59
C PHE A 389 -9.97 21.09 -7.41
N VAL A 390 -9.94 20.34 -8.53
CA VAL A 390 -11.13 20.08 -9.35
C VAL A 390 -12.19 19.32 -8.57
N SER A 391 -11.78 18.33 -7.77
CA SER A 391 -12.70 17.56 -6.91
C SER A 391 -13.38 18.46 -5.88
N LEU A 392 -12.63 19.38 -5.24
CA LEU A 392 -13.16 20.37 -4.31
C LEU A 392 -14.10 21.39 -4.99
N ALA A 393 -13.76 21.84 -6.20
CA ALA A 393 -14.59 22.78 -6.97
C ALA A 393 -15.92 22.15 -7.40
N LEU A 394 -15.91 20.87 -7.78
CA LEU A 394 -17.11 20.08 -8.07
C LEU A 394 -18.01 19.92 -6.84
N LEU A 395 -17.42 19.50 -5.70
CA LEU A 395 -18.14 19.38 -4.43
C LEU A 395 -18.74 20.71 -3.98
N TYR A 396 -18.02 21.82 -4.15
CA TYR A 396 -18.52 23.14 -3.79
C TYR A 396 -19.71 23.54 -4.66
N LYS A 397 -19.71 23.21 -5.95
CA LYS A 397 -20.81 23.51 -6.86
C LYS A 397 -22.08 22.71 -6.54
N GLU A 398 -21.94 21.45 -6.09
CA GLU A 398 -23.07 20.63 -5.60
C GLU A 398 -23.61 21.05 -4.22
N ILE A 399 -22.84 21.81 -3.44
CA ILE A 399 -23.28 22.30 -2.12
C ILE A 399 -23.98 23.67 -2.23
N VAL A 400 -23.66 24.45 -3.27
CA VAL A 400 -24.12 25.85 -3.44
C VAL A 400 -25.35 25.95 -4.37
N TYR A 401 -25.68 24.90 -5.11
CA TYR A 401 -26.94 24.74 -5.86
C TYR A 401 -27.75 23.60 -5.28
#